data_AF-A0A806KK91-F1
#
_entry.id   AF-A0A806KK91-F1
#
_cell.length_a   1.000
_cell.length_b   1.000
_cell.length_c   1.000
_cell.angle_alpha   90.00
_cell.angle_beta   90.00
_cell.angle_gamma   90.00
#
_symmetry.space_group_name_H-M   'P 1'
#
loop_
_entity.id
_entity.type
_entity.pdbx_description
1 polymer ?
#
loop_
_entity_poly.entity_id
_entity_poly.type
_entity_poly.pdbx_seq_one_letter_code
_entity_poly.pdbx_strand_id
1 'polypeptide(L)'
;MDKRRIKSEKAWAAQGKKLLSVLVESSKMLPCAEDLGAVPECVPKVLGKLKILGLRVVRWHRDWGRADQPYIPFDEYPQLSVCTPAVHDSSTVREWWEREANQAQFSGFIGVPSLPKIYNPGTAKVILSKIAASRSRFRVFQIQDLLHLSSKWYAADPSSERVNVPGTSNDFNWTYRLPAPMEEIAKDKDLLRTIAELSRIKALPKKPR
;
A
#
# COMPACT_ATOMS: atom_id res chain seq x y z
N MET A 1 -4.51 6.87 -31.53
CA MET A 1 -3.51 5.99 -30.89
C MET A 1 -2.46 5.63 -31.93
N ASP A 2 -1.17 5.83 -31.62
CA ASP A 2 -0.05 5.54 -32.53
C ASP A 2 0.00 4.04 -32.92
N LYS A 3 0.14 3.74 -34.22
CA LYS A 3 0.26 2.36 -34.75
C LYS A 3 1.42 1.61 -34.08
N ARG A 4 2.51 2.29 -33.72
CA ARG A 4 3.65 1.69 -33.02
C ARG A 4 3.26 1.25 -31.60
N ARG A 5 2.53 2.09 -30.85
CA ARG A 5 2.03 1.77 -29.51
C ARG A 5 1.16 0.52 -29.50
N ILE A 6 0.22 0.42 -30.45
CA ILE A 6 -0.66 -0.75 -30.56
C ILE A 6 0.16 -2.03 -30.83
N LYS A 7 1.18 -1.95 -31.69
CA LYS A 7 2.06 -3.08 -31.98
C LYS A 7 2.82 -3.52 -30.73
N SER A 8 3.39 -2.57 -29.99
CA SER A 8 4.10 -2.83 -28.73
C SER A 8 3.19 -3.46 -27.68
N GLU A 9 2.00 -2.89 -27.43
CA GLU A 9 1.00 -3.43 -26.49
C GLU A 9 0.65 -4.89 -26.78
N LYS A 10 0.47 -5.25 -28.06
CA LYS A 10 0.21 -6.65 -28.45
C LYS A 10 1.41 -7.56 -28.21
N ALA A 11 2.61 -7.11 -28.57
CA ALA A 11 3.85 -7.88 -28.39
C ALA A 11 4.15 -8.12 -26.89
N TRP A 12 4.04 -7.07 -26.07
CA TRP A 12 4.23 -7.15 -24.63
C TRP A 12 3.19 -8.03 -23.96
N ALA A 13 1.92 -7.95 -24.38
CA ALA A 13 0.87 -8.82 -23.86
C ALA A 13 1.17 -10.30 -24.14
N ALA A 14 1.58 -10.63 -25.37
CA ALA A 14 1.88 -12.01 -25.77
C ALA A 14 3.10 -12.56 -25.02
N GLN A 15 4.19 -11.79 -24.98
CA GLN A 15 5.42 -12.18 -24.29
C GLN A 15 5.22 -12.30 -22.78
N GLY A 16 4.57 -11.30 -22.16
CA GLY A 16 4.27 -11.30 -20.74
C GLY A 16 3.39 -12.48 -20.35
N LYS A 17 2.35 -12.80 -21.14
CA LYS A 17 1.53 -14.00 -20.91
C LYS A 17 2.38 -15.26 -20.96
N LYS A 18 3.24 -15.41 -21.97
CA LYS A 18 4.09 -16.61 -22.12
C LYS A 18 4.98 -16.81 -20.89
N LEU A 19 5.71 -15.77 -20.47
CA LEU A 19 6.65 -15.85 -19.35
C LEU A 19 5.94 -16.06 -18.01
N LEU A 20 4.91 -15.26 -17.73
CA LEU A 20 4.21 -15.31 -16.45
C LEU A 20 3.40 -16.62 -16.29
N SER A 21 2.94 -17.25 -17.38
CA SER A 21 2.24 -18.55 -17.28
C SER A 21 3.16 -19.63 -16.74
N VAL A 22 4.44 -19.65 -17.14
CA VAL A 22 5.43 -20.61 -16.61
C VAL A 22 5.57 -20.46 -15.09
N LEU A 23 5.64 -19.23 -14.58
CA LEU A 23 5.72 -18.97 -13.14
C LEU A 23 4.46 -19.46 -12.40
N VAL A 24 3.28 -19.13 -12.92
CA VAL A 24 1.99 -19.53 -12.32
C VAL A 24 1.80 -21.05 -12.34
N GLU A 25 2.28 -21.74 -13.37
CA GLU A 25 2.16 -23.20 -13.51
C GLU A 25 3.20 -23.95 -12.67
N SER A 26 4.35 -23.33 -12.38
CA SER A 26 5.44 -23.96 -11.64
C SER A 26 5.18 -24.14 -10.14
N SER A 27 4.16 -23.47 -9.58
CA SER A 27 3.87 -23.50 -8.15
C SER A 27 2.39 -23.28 -7.85
N LYS A 28 1.92 -23.83 -6.72
CA LYS A 28 0.57 -23.57 -6.18
C LYS A 28 0.49 -22.25 -5.41
N MET A 29 1.62 -21.55 -5.21
CA MET A 29 1.66 -20.27 -4.52
C MET A 29 0.91 -19.19 -5.31
N LEU A 30 0.32 -18.23 -4.59
CA LEU A 30 -0.39 -17.12 -5.21
C LEU A 30 0.58 -15.96 -5.50
N PRO A 31 0.89 -15.66 -6.76
CA PRO A 31 1.81 -14.59 -7.11
C PRO A 31 1.18 -13.20 -6.89
N CYS A 32 2.03 -12.27 -6.45
CA CYS A 32 1.73 -10.85 -6.35
C CYS A 32 2.77 -10.08 -7.18
N ALA A 33 2.32 -9.24 -8.10
CA ALA A 33 3.17 -8.41 -8.92
C ALA A 33 3.28 -7.02 -8.29
N GLU A 34 4.50 -6.52 -8.19
CA GLU A 34 4.74 -5.08 -8.08
C GLU A 34 4.52 -4.45 -9.47
N ASP A 35 3.32 -3.97 -9.74
CA ASP A 35 2.93 -3.31 -10.99
C ASP A 35 2.86 -1.78 -10.79
N LEU A 36 3.97 -1.17 -10.39
CA LEU A 36 4.08 0.27 -10.13
C LEU A 36 4.75 1.04 -11.28
N GLY A 37 4.57 2.36 -11.30
CA GLY A 37 5.19 3.27 -12.27
C GLY A 37 4.38 3.45 -13.56
N ALA A 38 5.09 3.66 -14.68
CA ALA A 38 4.48 3.82 -16.00
C ALA A 38 4.11 2.45 -16.59
N VAL A 39 2.96 1.92 -16.15
CA VAL A 39 2.51 0.58 -16.50
C VAL A 39 1.75 0.57 -17.83
N PRO A 40 2.17 -0.22 -18.84
CA PRO A 40 1.43 -0.39 -20.09
C PRO A 40 0.01 -0.94 -19.89
N GLU A 41 -0.93 -0.56 -20.77
CA GLU A 41 -2.35 -0.93 -20.62
C GLU A 41 -2.58 -2.45 -20.70
N CYS A 42 -1.69 -3.20 -21.35
CA CYS A 42 -1.75 -4.65 -21.41
C CYS A 42 -1.46 -5.33 -20.08
N VAL A 43 -0.65 -4.73 -19.20
CA VAL A 43 -0.15 -5.41 -17.99
C VAL A 43 -1.29 -5.80 -17.05
N PRO A 44 -2.19 -4.89 -16.61
CA PRO A 44 -3.31 -5.28 -15.74
C PRO A 44 -4.21 -6.35 -16.35
N LYS A 45 -4.36 -6.35 -17.69
CA LYS A 45 -5.16 -7.35 -18.42
C LYS A 45 -4.51 -8.73 -18.40
N VAL A 46 -3.18 -8.80 -18.57
CA VAL A 46 -2.43 -10.06 -18.51
C VAL A 46 -2.41 -10.60 -17.08
N LEU A 47 -2.10 -9.76 -16.08
CA LEU A 47 -2.12 -10.15 -14.66
C LEU A 47 -3.50 -10.68 -14.25
N GLY A 48 -4.58 -9.99 -14.65
CA GLY A 48 -5.95 -10.42 -14.38
C GLY A 48 -6.30 -11.78 -15.01
N LYS A 49 -5.88 -12.03 -16.26
CA LYS A 49 -6.09 -13.33 -16.93
C LYS A 49 -5.36 -14.47 -16.21
N LEU A 50 -4.17 -14.20 -15.68
CA LEU A 50 -3.35 -15.17 -14.95
C LEU A 50 -3.65 -15.21 -13.45
N LYS A 51 -4.63 -14.42 -12.97
CA LYS A 51 -5.01 -14.31 -11.56
C LYS A 51 -3.85 -13.88 -10.64
N ILE A 52 -2.89 -13.14 -11.17
CA ILE A 52 -1.79 -12.53 -10.43
C ILE A 52 -2.31 -11.26 -9.74
N LEU A 53 -2.04 -11.09 -8.45
CA LEU A 53 -2.49 -9.91 -7.71
C LEU A 53 -1.63 -8.70 -8.08
N GLY A 54 -2.25 -7.57 -8.42
CA GLY A 54 -1.52 -6.30 -8.57
C GLY A 54 -1.33 -5.58 -7.22
N LEU A 55 -0.31 -4.77 -7.08
CA LEU A 55 -0.02 -3.96 -5.90
C LEU A 55 -0.72 -2.60 -5.96
N ARG A 56 -1.37 -2.22 -4.86
CA ARG A 56 -2.08 -0.95 -4.71
C ARG A 56 -1.52 -0.22 -3.50
N VAL A 57 -0.47 0.57 -3.74
CA VAL A 57 0.08 1.46 -2.72
C VAL A 57 -0.86 2.67 -2.62
N VAL A 58 -1.46 2.88 -1.45
CA VAL A 58 -2.60 3.82 -1.28
C VAL A 58 -2.29 5.22 -1.81
N ARG A 59 -1.09 5.74 -1.51
CA ARG A 59 -0.67 7.08 -1.96
C ARG A 59 -0.51 7.22 -3.48
N TRP A 60 -0.31 6.11 -4.20
CA TRP A 60 -0.10 6.07 -5.65
C TRP A 60 -1.32 5.55 -6.42
N HIS A 61 -2.27 4.89 -5.75
CA HIS A 61 -3.49 4.38 -6.37
C HIS A 61 -4.56 5.46 -6.52
N ARG A 62 -4.35 6.29 -7.54
CA ARG A 62 -5.13 7.49 -7.86
C ARG A 62 -5.59 7.45 -9.31
N ASP A 63 -6.67 8.18 -9.62
CA ASP A 63 -7.06 8.45 -10.99
C ASP A 63 -6.23 9.61 -11.56
N TRP A 64 -5.04 9.28 -12.05
CA TRP A 64 -4.10 10.26 -12.59
C TRP A 64 -4.59 10.99 -13.86
N GLY A 65 -5.67 10.49 -14.49
CA GLY A 65 -6.26 11.11 -15.68
C GLY A 65 -7.32 12.18 -15.39
N ARG A 66 -7.76 12.31 -14.12
CA ARG A 66 -8.77 13.30 -13.71
C ARG A 66 -8.14 14.50 -13.00
N ALA A 67 -8.84 15.63 -13.08
CA ALA A 67 -8.51 16.82 -12.27
C ALA A 67 -8.43 16.45 -10.79
N ASP A 68 -7.46 17.06 -10.09
CA ASP A 68 -7.11 16.80 -8.68
C ASP A 68 -6.59 15.39 -8.38
N GLN A 69 -6.50 14.53 -9.40
CA GLN A 69 -5.96 13.17 -9.31
C GLN A 69 -6.54 12.42 -8.11
N PRO A 70 -7.88 12.23 -8.01
CA PRO A 70 -8.50 11.73 -6.80
C PRO A 70 -8.01 10.32 -6.45
N TYR A 71 -7.96 10.01 -5.15
CA TYR A 71 -7.75 8.64 -4.70
C TYR A 71 -8.90 7.74 -5.20
N ILE A 72 -8.56 6.51 -5.59
CA ILE A 72 -9.59 5.51 -5.91
C ILE A 72 -10.26 5.06 -4.60
N PRO A 73 -11.60 5.03 -4.50
CA PRO A 73 -12.32 4.52 -3.33
C PRO A 73 -11.93 3.09 -2.94
N PHE A 74 -11.77 2.81 -1.64
CA PHE A 74 -11.31 1.50 -1.14
C PHE A 74 -12.24 0.33 -1.51
N ASP A 75 -13.52 0.59 -1.69
CA ASP A 75 -14.55 -0.35 -2.18
C ASP A 75 -14.45 -0.62 -3.69
N GLU A 76 -13.74 0.23 -4.44
CA GLU A 76 -13.47 0.06 -5.86
C GLU A 76 -12.16 -0.70 -6.14
N TYR A 77 -11.33 -0.96 -5.12
CA TYR A 77 -10.08 -1.71 -5.30
C TYR A 77 -10.38 -3.10 -5.92
N PRO A 78 -9.57 -3.56 -6.90
CA PRO A 78 -9.73 -4.90 -7.47
C PRO A 78 -9.52 -5.98 -6.41
N GLN A 79 -10.33 -7.04 -6.41
CA GLN A 79 -10.09 -8.18 -5.51
C GLN A 79 -8.78 -8.90 -5.82
N LEU A 80 -8.37 -8.95 -7.09
CA LEU A 80 -7.06 -9.46 -7.51
C LEU A 80 -5.97 -8.41 -7.24
N SER A 81 -5.84 -7.98 -5.99
CA SER A 81 -4.82 -7.02 -5.59
C SER A 81 -4.37 -7.18 -4.14
N VAL A 82 -3.20 -6.61 -3.86
CA VAL A 82 -2.65 -6.36 -2.53
C VAL A 82 -2.75 -4.86 -2.27
N CYS A 83 -3.43 -4.45 -1.21
CA CYS A 83 -3.39 -3.07 -0.73
C CYS A 83 -2.30 -2.93 0.31
N THR A 84 -1.49 -1.88 0.21
CA THR A 84 -0.53 -1.50 1.24
C THR A 84 -0.50 0.02 1.40
N PRO A 85 -0.40 0.55 2.63
CA PRO A 85 -0.25 1.99 2.84
C PRO A 85 1.07 2.55 2.29
N ALA A 86 2.15 1.78 2.46
CA ALA A 86 3.53 2.16 2.16
C ALA A 86 4.34 0.90 1.76
N VAL A 87 5.52 1.13 1.17
CA VAL A 87 6.50 0.09 0.81
C VAL A 87 7.85 0.44 1.43
N HIS A 88 8.80 -0.50 1.43
CA HIS A 88 10.13 -0.26 2.02
C HIS A 88 10.90 0.88 1.34
N ASP A 89 10.58 1.15 0.08
CA ASP A 89 11.12 2.22 -0.76
C ASP A 89 10.39 3.58 -0.61
N SER A 90 9.38 3.68 0.25
CA SER A 90 8.67 4.94 0.50
C SER A 90 8.87 5.42 1.94
N SER A 91 8.49 6.68 2.21
CA SER A 91 8.26 7.12 3.59
C SER A 91 7.18 6.27 4.25
N THR A 92 7.22 6.12 5.58
CA THR A 92 6.16 5.44 6.35
C THR A 92 4.85 6.24 6.25
N VAL A 93 3.71 5.71 6.75
CA VAL A 93 2.46 6.50 6.77
C VAL A 93 2.60 7.75 7.61
N ARG A 94 3.35 7.67 8.72
CA ARG A 94 3.58 8.79 9.62
C ARG A 94 4.31 9.93 8.92
N GLU A 95 5.49 9.64 8.36
CA GLU A 95 6.29 10.64 7.67
C GLU A 95 5.53 11.22 6.46
N TRP A 96 4.88 10.37 5.67
CA TRP A 96 4.06 10.81 4.54
C TRP A 96 2.94 11.74 4.99
N TRP A 97 2.20 11.38 6.03
CA TRP A 97 1.11 12.20 6.54
C TRP A 97 1.58 13.59 6.95
N GLU A 98 2.70 13.67 7.67
CA GLU A 98 3.20 14.91 8.24
C GLU A 98 3.90 15.81 7.22
N ARG A 99 4.52 15.23 6.18
CA ARG A 99 5.45 15.97 5.29
C ARG A 99 5.06 16.01 3.82
N GLU A 100 4.32 15.02 3.33
CA GLU A 100 4.09 14.82 1.90
C GLU A 100 2.61 14.89 1.51
N ALA A 101 1.72 14.46 2.40
CA ALA A 101 0.31 14.29 2.10
C ALA A 101 -0.40 15.66 1.94
N ASN A 102 -1.24 15.76 0.93
CA ASN A 102 -2.36 16.69 1.00
C ASN A 102 -3.39 16.14 2.00
N GLN A 103 -3.23 16.51 3.27
CA GLN A 103 -4.02 15.98 4.38
C GLN A 103 -5.53 16.26 4.20
N ALA A 104 -5.90 17.42 3.67
CA ALA A 104 -7.31 17.76 3.43
C ALA A 104 -7.93 16.85 2.36
N GLN A 105 -7.22 16.63 1.25
CA GLN A 105 -7.67 15.72 0.20
C GLN A 105 -7.81 14.29 0.71
N PHE A 106 -6.81 13.78 1.44
CA PHE A 106 -6.85 12.41 1.95
C PHE A 106 -7.92 12.23 3.02
N SER A 107 -8.06 13.20 3.93
CA SER A 107 -9.13 13.24 4.95
C SER A 107 -10.51 13.22 4.31
N GLY A 108 -10.73 14.01 3.26
CA GLY A 108 -11.96 13.98 2.48
C GLY A 108 -12.19 12.64 1.80
N PHE A 109 -11.16 12.05 1.19
CA PHE A 109 -11.20 10.73 0.56
C PHE A 109 -11.64 9.62 1.52
N ILE A 110 -11.09 9.58 2.75
CA ILE A 110 -11.47 8.57 3.75
C ILE A 110 -12.74 8.93 4.54
N GLY A 111 -13.32 10.10 4.29
CA GLY A 111 -14.53 10.61 4.95
C GLY A 111 -14.32 10.98 6.42
N VAL A 112 -13.13 11.49 6.78
CA VAL A 112 -12.79 11.94 8.14
C VAL A 112 -12.11 13.32 8.04
N PRO A 113 -12.89 14.41 7.90
CA PRO A 113 -12.36 15.72 7.48
C PRO A 113 -11.44 16.41 8.51
N SER A 114 -11.47 16.00 9.77
CA SER A 114 -10.80 16.67 10.89
C SER A 114 -9.75 15.80 11.59
N LEU A 115 -8.93 15.08 10.81
CA LEU A 115 -7.78 14.37 11.37
C LEU A 115 -6.68 15.34 11.83
N PRO A 116 -6.00 15.06 12.96
CA PRO A 116 -4.87 15.85 13.42
C PRO A 116 -3.75 15.92 12.38
N LYS A 117 -3.15 17.12 12.23
CA LYS A 117 -2.00 17.33 11.33
C LYS A 117 -0.78 16.53 11.77
N ILE A 118 -0.55 16.45 13.08
CA ILE A 118 0.53 15.64 13.68
C ILE A 118 0.03 14.21 13.81
N TYR A 119 0.80 13.25 13.32
CA TYR A 119 0.44 11.86 13.36
C TYR A 119 0.55 11.34 14.79
N ASN A 120 -0.46 10.59 15.23
CA ASN A 120 -0.53 10.02 16.57
C ASN A 120 -1.28 8.68 16.52
N PRO A 121 -1.34 7.92 17.63
CA PRO A 121 -1.99 6.61 17.63
C PRO A 121 -3.46 6.63 17.17
N GLY A 122 -4.19 7.70 17.47
CA GLY A 122 -5.57 7.89 17.02
C GLY A 122 -5.66 8.10 15.51
N THR A 123 -4.81 8.97 14.95
CA THR A 123 -4.69 9.20 13.50
C THR A 123 -4.30 7.90 12.79
N ALA A 124 -3.33 7.16 13.34
CA ALA A 124 -2.91 5.85 12.83
C ALA A 124 -4.08 4.87 12.82
N LYS A 125 -4.78 4.71 13.94
CA LYS A 125 -5.92 3.80 14.05
C LYS A 125 -6.98 4.10 12.99
N VAL A 126 -7.33 5.37 12.77
CA VAL A 126 -8.32 5.76 11.77
C VAL A 126 -7.85 5.43 10.35
N ILE A 127 -6.65 5.89 9.96
CA ILE A 127 -6.13 5.71 8.60
C ILE A 127 -5.96 4.21 8.29
N LEU A 128 -5.31 3.46 9.18
CA LEU A 128 -5.07 2.04 8.99
C LEU A 128 -6.37 1.22 8.97
N SER A 129 -7.38 1.60 9.77
CA SER A 129 -8.71 0.96 9.72
C SER A 129 -9.39 1.13 8.36
N LYS A 130 -9.30 2.33 7.77
CA LYS A 130 -9.88 2.61 6.43
C LYS A 130 -9.18 1.79 5.35
N ILE A 131 -7.85 1.66 5.44
CA ILE A 131 -7.05 0.85 4.51
C ILE A 131 -7.33 -0.65 4.67
N ALA A 132 -7.45 -1.12 5.92
CA ALA A 132 -7.77 -2.51 6.24
C ALA A 132 -9.14 -2.95 5.69
N ALA A 133 -10.07 -1.99 5.56
CA ALA A 133 -11.39 -2.19 4.97
C ALA A 133 -11.38 -2.25 3.43
N SER A 134 -10.23 -2.10 2.76
CA SER A 134 -10.17 -2.17 1.29
C SER A 134 -10.61 -3.53 0.73
N ARG A 135 -11.15 -3.51 -0.49
CA ARG A 135 -11.69 -4.71 -1.16
C ARG A 135 -10.61 -5.66 -1.72
N SER A 136 -9.36 -5.25 -1.69
CA SER A 136 -8.18 -6.02 -2.10
C SER A 136 -8.12 -7.36 -1.37
N ARG A 137 -7.64 -8.44 -2.00
CA ARG A 137 -7.57 -9.76 -1.35
C ARG A 137 -6.65 -9.76 -0.14
N PHE A 138 -5.50 -9.10 -0.23
CA PHE A 138 -4.61 -8.90 0.90
C PHE A 138 -4.53 -7.41 1.26
N ARG A 139 -4.40 -7.14 2.56
CA ARG A 139 -4.04 -5.83 3.09
C ARG A 139 -2.79 -6.05 3.92
N VAL A 140 -1.67 -5.55 3.42
CA VAL A 140 -0.35 -5.75 4.01
C VAL A 140 0.08 -4.43 4.61
N PHE A 141 0.54 -4.48 5.85
CA PHE A 141 1.00 -3.30 6.58
C PHE A 141 2.47 -3.49 6.93
N GLN A 142 3.26 -2.42 6.83
CA GLN A 142 4.60 -2.45 7.40
C GLN A 142 4.51 -2.50 8.92
N ILE A 143 5.49 -3.16 9.54
CA ILE A 143 5.52 -3.25 11.00
C ILE A 143 5.62 -1.86 11.65
N GLN A 144 6.33 -0.91 11.03
CA GLN A 144 6.41 0.48 11.50
C GLN A 144 5.02 1.11 11.60
N ASP A 145 4.19 0.97 10.56
CA ASP A 145 2.82 1.51 10.57
C ASP A 145 1.98 0.91 11.70
N LEU A 146 2.14 -0.38 11.98
CA LEU A 146 1.46 -1.04 13.11
C LEU A 146 1.99 -0.53 14.46
N LEU A 147 3.31 -0.38 14.61
CA LEU A 147 3.93 0.20 15.80
C LEU A 147 3.47 1.63 16.04
N HIS A 148 3.08 2.36 14.97
CA HIS A 148 2.52 3.69 15.11
C HIS A 148 1.17 3.75 15.85
N LEU A 149 0.56 2.60 16.21
CA LEU A 149 -0.62 2.56 17.07
C LEU A 149 -0.30 2.76 18.56
N SER A 150 0.97 2.94 18.93
CA SER A 150 1.40 3.25 20.29
C SER A 150 2.59 4.21 20.26
N SER A 151 2.44 5.38 20.89
CA SER A 151 3.49 6.41 20.91
C SER A 151 4.78 5.96 21.59
N LYS A 152 4.75 4.84 22.33
CA LYS A 152 5.93 4.21 22.93
C LYS A 152 6.95 3.74 21.89
N TRP A 153 6.50 3.31 20.72
CA TRP A 153 7.35 2.65 19.72
C TRP A 153 7.76 3.58 18.57
N TYR A 154 7.61 4.88 18.78
CA TYR A 154 7.93 5.92 17.81
C TYR A 154 9.40 6.29 17.92
N ALA A 155 10.03 6.62 16.81
CA ALA A 155 11.21 7.46 16.84
C ALA A 155 10.82 8.93 17.01
N ALA A 156 11.75 9.74 17.51
CA ALA A 156 11.56 11.19 17.60
C ALA A 156 11.36 11.81 16.20
N ASP A 157 12.20 11.42 15.24
CA ASP A 157 12.10 11.84 13.84
C ASP A 157 11.47 10.74 12.97
N PRO A 158 10.30 10.99 12.32
CA PRO A 158 9.67 10.06 11.39
C PRO A 158 10.59 9.53 10.28
N SER A 159 11.56 10.32 9.82
CA SER A 159 12.44 9.87 8.72
C SER A 159 13.39 8.75 9.11
N SER A 160 13.70 8.65 10.40
CA SER A 160 14.55 7.57 10.94
C SER A 160 13.86 6.20 10.95
N GLU A 161 12.54 6.16 10.70
CA GLU A 161 11.74 4.93 10.66
C GLU A 161 11.71 4.29 9.26
N ARG A 162 12.31 4.95 8.26
CA ARG A 162 12.40 4.42 6.89
C ARG A 162 13.39 3.26 6.81
N VAL A 163 13.08 2.31 5.94
CA VAL A 163 14.01 1.21 5.59
C VAL A 163 14.99 1.64 4.52
N ASN A 164 14.50 2.39 3.52
CA ASN A 164 15.27 2.79 2.35
C ASN A 164 14.84 4.18 1.85
N VAL A 165 15.80 4.87 1.24
CA VAL A 165 15.59 6.06 0.42
C VAL A 165 16.09 5.72 -0.99
N PRO A 166 15.20 5.46 -1.97
CA PRO A 166 15.60 5.12 -3.32
C PRO A 166 16.49 6.19 -3.96
N GLY A 167 17.44 5.74 -4.79
CA GLY A 167 18.36 6.62 -5.50
C GLY A 167 19.54 7.13 -4.65
N THR A 168 19.72 6.63 -3.43
CA THR A 168 20.88 6.93 -2.59
C THR A 168 21.66 5.68 -2.24
N SER A 169 22.97 5.85 -2.01
CA SER A 169 23.86 4.84 -1.44
C SER A 169 24.57 5.47 -0.26
N ASN A 170 24.13 5.15 0.96
CA ASN A 170 24.61 5.74 2.19
C ASN A 170 24.52 4.73 3.36
N ASP A 171 25.05 5.09 4.51
CA ASP A 171 25.06 4.24 5.71
C ASP A 171 23.68 4.12 6.39
N PHE A 172 22.65 4.78 5.85
CA PHE A 172 21.30 4.76 6.40
C PHE A 172 20.47 3.60 5.83
N ASN A 173 20.52 3.38 4.51
CA ASN A 173 19.66 2.40 3.85
C ASN A 173 19.90 0.97 4.39
N TRP A 174 18.82 0.21 4.57
CA TRP A 174 18.82 -1.19 5.04
C TRP A 174 19.36 -1.40 6.47
N THR A 175 19.49 -0.33 7.25
CA THR A 175 19.97 -0.42 8.64
C THR A 175 18.86 -0.38 9.68
N TYR A 176 17.61 -0.05 9.30
CA TYR A 176 16.49 0.03 10.24
C TYR A 176 16.38 -1.24 11.11
N ARG A 177 16.16 -1.00 12.41
CA ARG A 177 15.87 -2.01 13.42
C ARG A 177 14.60 -1.62 14.16
N LEU A 178 13.88 -2.63 14.64
CA LEU A 178 12.73 -2.41 15.49
C LEU A 178 13.16 -1.69 16.77
N PRO A 179 12.31 -0.81 17.34
CA PRO A 179 12.69 0.04 18.47
C PRO A 179 12.98 -0.75 19.76
N ALA A 180 12.56 -2.02 19.81
CA ALA A 180 12.86 -2.96 20.88
C ALA A 180 12.75 -4.41 20.36
N PRO A 181 13.27 -5.41 21.12
CA PRO A 181 13.04 -6.82 20.85
C PRO A 181 11.55 -7.17 20.81
N MET A 182 11.18 -8.18 20.01
CA MET A 182 9.77 -8.56 19.82
C MET A 182 9.11 -9.06 21.09
N GLU A 183 9.87 -9.66 21.98
CA GLU A 183 9.42 -10.10 23.29
C GLU A 183 9.01 -8.92 24.18
N GLU A 184 9.59 -7.74 23.99
CA GLU A 184 9.19 -6.53 24.71
C GLU A 184 7.98 -5.87 24.06
N ILE A 185 7.97 -5.75 22.74
CA ILE A 185 6.82 -5.17 22.01
C ILE A 185 5.57 -6.01 22.26
N ALA A 186 5.68 -7.34 22.30
CA ALA A 186 4.58 -8.25 22.59
C ALA A 186 3.99 -8.09 24.01
N LYS A 187 4.63 -7.35 24.92
CA LYS A 187 4.06 -7.02 26.23
C LYS A 187 3.09 -5.83 26.18
N ASP A 188 3.10 -5.04 25.10
CA ASP A 188 2.17 -3.94 24.89
C ASP A 188 0.78 -4.46 24.50
N LYS A 189 -0.05 -4.73 25.52
CA LYS A 189 -1.40 -5.30 25.34
C LYS A 189 -2.33 -4.39 24.56
N ASP A 190 -2.14 -3.06 24.63
CA ASP A 190 -3.01 -2.09 23.95
C ASP A 190 -2.68 -2.02 22.46
N LEU A 191 -1.40 -2.04 22.11
CA LEU A 191 -0.93 -2.22 20.74
C LEU A 191 -1.49 -3.51 20.15
N LEU A 192 -1.28 -4.66 20.81
CA LEU A 192 -1.73 -5.96 20.31
C LEU A 192 -3.26 -6.02 20.14
N ARG A 193 -4.01 -5.45 21.08
CA ARG A 193 -5.47 -5.35 20.98
C ARG A 193 -5.88 -4.55 19.74
N THR A 194 -5.25 -3.40 19.51
CA THR A 194 -5.58 -2.54 18.37
C THR A 194 -5.19 -3.18 17.04
N ILE A 195 -4.05 -3.87 16.96
CA ILE A 195 -3.67 -4.65 15.77
C ILE A 195 -4.68 -5.79 15.52
N ALA A 196 -5.12 -6.47 16.58
CA ALA A 196 -6.14 -7.52 16.48
C ALA A 196 -7.52 -6.98 16.05
N GLU A 197 -7.88 -5.75 16.43
CA GLU A 197 -9.06 -5.07 15.91
C GLU A 197 -8.93 -4.80 14.40
N LEU A 198 -7.79 -4.26 13.96
CA LEU A 198 -7.51 -4.00 12.54
C LEU A 198 -7.60 -5.28 11.69
N SER A 199 -7.06 -6.40 12.18
CA SER A 199 -7.05 -7.67 11.43
C SER A 199 -8.44 -8.28 11.26
N ARG A 200 -9.42 -7.89 12.09
CA ARG A 200 -10.82 -8.35 12.02
C ARG A 200 -11.70 -7.47 11.14
N ILE A 201 -11.18 -6.35 10.63
CA ILE A 201 -11.94 -5.45 9.76
C ILE A 201 -12.30 -6.19 8.46
N LYS A 202 -13.60 -6.23 8.17
CA LYS A 202 -14.13 -6.80 6.94
C LYS A 202 -13.94 -5.84 5.79
N ALA A 203 -13.66 -6.40 4.61
CA ALA A 203 -13.61 -5.63 3.37
C ALA A 203 -14.96 -4.97 3.09
N LEU A 204 -14.92 -3.75 2.58
CA LEU A 204 -16.10 -3.03 2.13
C LEU A 204 -16.79 -3.80 0.99
N PRO A 205 -18.13 -3.87 0.98
CA PRO A 205 -18.86 -4.38 -0.17
C PRO A 205 -18.65 -3.45 -1.36
N LYS A 206 -18.64 -4.01 -2.57
CA LYS A 206 -18.64 -3.18 -3.78
C LYS A 206 -19.99 -2.45 -3.84
N LYS A 207 -19.99 -1.11 -3.90
CA LYS A 207 -21.22 -0.36 -4.11
C LYS A 207 -21.85 -0.73 -5.46
N PRO A 208 -23.19 -0.88 -5.54
CA PRO A 208 -23.87 -0.96 -6.82
C PRO A 208 -23.58 0.33 -7.61
N ARG A 209 -23.31 0.16 -8.90
CA ARG A 209 -23.13 1.29 -9.82
C ARG A 209 -24.47 1.92 -10.16
#